data_AF-A0AB39Y6F6-F1
#
_entry.id   AF-A0AB39Y6F6-F1
#
_cell.length_a   1.000
_cell.length_b   1.000
_cell.length_c   1.000
_cell.angle_alpha   90.00
_cell.angle_beta   90.00
_cell.angle_gamma   90.00
#
_symmetry.space_group_name_H-M   'P 1'
#
loop_
_entity.id
_entity.type
_entity.pdbx_description
1 polymer ?
#
loop_
_entity_poly.entity_id
_entity_poly.type
_entity_poly.pdbx_seq_one_letter_code
_entity_poly.pdbx_strand_id
1 'polypeptide(L)'
;MGRLWDRYMGTVRADSGRAAIPTTELRAALLALNGTGVVFSVRETGGGGADLVADWKITEPATGSGPGRRQVERTFKVWMRLLPAEREVRAMDEQWAVTRAGSPPGRTVQREHGRGPIRRRHKEWTFERDAEGRRRKVESFRLDTRDLKDPLRNAVLAAGWSWHGVRTL
;
A
#
# COMPACT_ATOMS: atom_id res chain seq x y z
N MET A 1 8.41 -16.26 -19.12
CA MET A 1 7.89 -14.87 -19.05
C MET A 1 9.03 -13.95 -18.66
N GLY A 2 9.19 -12.82 -19.36
CA GLY A 2 10.43 -12.03 -19.36
C GLY A 2 10.60 -11.03 -18.19
N ARG A 3 11.85 -10.65 -17.92
CA ARG A 3 12.30 -9.73 -16.85
C ARG A 3 11.55 -8.38 -16.78
N LEU A 4 10.95 -7.95 -17.89
CA LEU A 4 10.14 -6.71 -17.96
C LEU A 4 8.79 -6.85 -17.26
N TRP A 5 8.13 -8.01 -17.40
CA TRP A 5 6.88 -8.31 -16.70
C TRP A 5 7.11 -8.44 -15.20
N ASP A 6 8.19 -9.11 -14.79
CA ASP A 6 8.58 -9.20 -13.38
C ASP A 6 8.81 -7.82 -12.76
N ARG A 7 9.51 -6.93 -13.48
CA ARG A 7 9.72 -5.54 -13.04
C ARG A 7 8.41 -4.76 -12.92
N TYR A 8 7.49 -4.95 -13.87
CA TYR A 8 6.18 -4.28 -13.85
C TYR A 8 5.30 -4.78 -12.70
N MET A 9 5.30 -6.09 -12.44
CA MET A 9 4.58 -6.71 -11.33
C MET A 9 5.25 -6.44 -9.97
N GLY A 10 6.50 -5.97 -9.97
CA GLY A 10 7.27 -5.71 -8.76
C GLY A 10 7.82 -6.98 -8.12
N THR A 11 8.02 -8.04 -8.91
CA THR A 11 8.65 -9.28 -8.49
C THR A 11 10.13 -9.05 -8.19
N VAL A 12 10.59 -9.51 -7.02
CA VAL A 12 11.97 -9.42 -6.56
C VAL A 12 12.36 -10.74 -5.91
N ARG A 13 13.46 -11.34 -6.37
CA ARG A 13 13.95 -12.59 -5.79
C ARG A 13 14.80 -12.31 -4.55
N ALA A 14 14.75 -13.24 -3.60
CA ALA A 14 15.67 -13.25 -2.47
C ALA A 14 17.13 -13.38 -2.96
N ASP A 15 18.05 -12.88 -2.15
CA ASP A 15 19.48 -13.13 -2.34
C ASP A 15 19.76 -14.62 -2.17
N SER A 16 20.44 -15.23 -3.15
CA SER A 16 20.80 -16.64 -3.16
C SER A 16 21.66 -17.08 -1.97
N GLY A 17 22.32 -16.13 -1.29
CA GLY A 17 23.16 -16.42 -0.12
C GLY A 17 22.43 -16.47 1.23
N ARG A 18 21.15 -16.07 1.29
CA ARG A 18 20.39 -16.00 2.56
C ARG A 18 19.49 -17.21 2.73
N ALA A 19 19.66 -17.94 3.83
CA ALA A 19 18.73 -19.00 4.21
C ALA A 19 17.35 -18.43 4.55
N ALA A 20 16.30 -19.01 3.96
CA ALA A 20 14.92 -18.62 4.25
C ALA A 20 14.53 -19.07 5.66
N ILE A 21 14.00 -18.15 6.45
CA ILE A 21 13.44 -18.46 7.78
C ILE A 21 12.14 -19.25 7.65
N PRO A 22 11.69 -19.98 8.70
CA PRO A 22 10.42 -20.68 8.70
C PRO A 22 9.22 -19.76 8.39
N THR A 23 8.18 -20.32 7.76
CA THR A 23 6.95 -19.58 7.38
C THR A 23 6.29 -18.89 8.58
N THR A 24 6.32 -19.52 9.76
CA THR A 24 5.78 -18.97 11.01
C THR A 24 6.52 -17.71 11.45
N GLU A 25 7.84 -17.69 11.31
CA GLU A 25 8.67 -16.53 11.63
C GLU A 25 8.47 -15.41 10.60
N LEU A 26 8.38 -15.74 9.31
CA LEU A 26 8.03 -14.76 8.27
C LEU A 26 6.67 -14.11 8.54
N ARG A 27 5.67 -14.92 8.89
CA ARG A 27 4.33 -14.43 9.26
C ARG A 27 4.40 -13.47 10.44
N ALA A 28 5.12 -13.85 11.49
CA ALA A 28 5.32 -12.99 12.66
C ALA A 28 6.04 -11.68 12.30
N ALA A 29 7.08 -11.73 11.46
CA ALA A 29 7.81 -10.55 11.00
C ALA A 29 6.93 -9.57 10.22
N LEU A 30 6.04 -10.08 9.35
CA LEU A 30 5.08 -9.26 8.61
C LEU A 30 4.04 -8.62 9.52
N LEU A 31 3.53 -9.35 10.52
CA LEU A 31 2.58 -8.82 11.50
C LEU A 31 3.24 -7.76 12.41
N ALA A 32 4.52 -7.94 12.74
CA ALA A 32 5.28 -7.01 13.58
C ALA A 32 5.45 -5.62 12.94
N LEU A 33 5.29 -5.49 11.61
CA LEU A 33 5.33 -4.19 10.94
C LEU A 33 4.31 -3.19 11.51
N ASN A 34 3.18 -3.66 12.05
CA ASN A 34 2.17 -2.81 12.71
C ASN A 34 2.75 -1.95 13.84
N GLY A 35 3.79 -2.40 14.52
CA GLY A 35 4.44 -1.67 15.61
C GLY A 35 5.48 -0.64 15.18
N THR A 36 5.72 -0.47 13.88
CA THR A 36 6.87 0.31 13.36
C THR A 36 6.52 1.72 12.91
N GLY A 37 5.30 2.21 13.21
CA GLY A 37 4.85 3.54 12.78
C GLY A 37 4.56 3.63 11.27
N VAL A 38 4.35 2.49 10.62
CA VAL A 38 3.90 2.44 9.21
C VAL A 38 2.49 3.01 9.05
N VAL A 39 2.17 3.44 7.83
CA VAL A 39 0.88 4.05 7.48
C VAL A 39 -0.26 3.04 7.30
N PHE A 40 0.00 1.75 7.49
CA PHE A 40 -0.89 0.64 7.18
C PHE A 40 -0.97 -0.36 8.32
N SER A 41 -1.97 -1.23 8.28
CA SER A 41 -2.06 -2.40 9.16
C SER A 41 -1.91 -3.70 8.37
N VAL A 42 -1.29 -4.71 8.97
CA VAL A 42 -1.18 -6.08 8.48
C VAL A 42 -2.02 -6.97 9.39
N ARG A 43 -2.83 -7.83 8.80
CA ARG A 43 -3.67 -8.78 9.54
C ARG A 43 -3.77 -10.10 8.82
N GLU A 44 -4.06 -11.14 9.57
CA GLU A 44 -4.39 -12.45 9.00
C GLU A 44 -5.71 -12.41 8.25
N THR A 45 -5.80 -13.23 7.21
CA THR A 45 -7.03 -13.44 6.45
C THR A 45 -7.64 -14.78 6.85
N GLY A 46 -8.90 -14.78 7.28
CA GLY A 46 -9.62 -16.00 7.67
C GLY A 46 -10.09 -16.87 6.48
N GLY A 47 -9.54 -16.69 5.28
CA GLY A 47 -9.94 -17.41 4.06
C GLY A 47 -9.75 -16.58 2.78
N GLY A 48 -9.91 -17.23 1.61
CA GLY A 48 -9.90 -16.56 0.30
C GLY A 48 -8.56 -16.56 -0.47
N GLY A 49 -7.68 -17.54 -0.20
CA GLY A 49 -6.45 -17.76 -0.98
C GLY A 49 -5.25 -16.88 -0.59
N ALA A 50 -5.44 -15.94 0.34
CA ALA A 50 -4.36 -15.22 1.01
C ALA A 50 -4.16 -15.75 2.44
N ASP A 51 -2.97 -15.53 3.00
CA ASP A 51 -2.64 -15.73 4.41
C ASP A 51 -2.71 -14.43 5.20
N LEU A 52 -2.29 -13.34 4.56
CA LEU A 52 -2.17 -12.01 5.16
C LEU A 52 -2.72 -10.95 4.20
N VAL A 53 -3.22 -9.86 4.77
CA VAL A 53 -3.54 -8.65 4.01
C VAL A 53 -2.96 -7.44 4.74
N ALA A 54 -2.25 -6.62 3.99
CA ALA A 54 -1.88 -5.28 4.42
C ALA A 54 -2.91 -4.28 3.89
N ASP A 55 -3.47 -3.43 4.73
CA ASP A 55 -4.48 -2.44 4.37
C ASP A 55 -4.09 -1.02 4.77
N TRP A 56 -4.25 -0.10 3.83
CA TRP A 56 -4.00 1.34 4.04
C TRP A 56 -5.21 2.13 3.57
N LYS A 57 -5.84 2.86 4.50
CA LYS A 57 -6.94 3.79 4.20
C LYS A 57 -6.42 5.23 4.25
N ILE A 58 -6.77 6.02 3.24
CA ILE A 58 -6.38 7.41 3.15
C ILE A 58 -7.53 8.25 2.66
N THR A 59 -7.67 9.44 3.22
CA THR A 59 -8.59 10.46 2.73
C THR A 59 -7.76 11.55 2.07
N GLU A 60 -7.92 11.71 0.77
CA GLU A 60 -7.25 12.77 0.02
C GLU A 60 -7.83 14.15 0.41
N PRO A 61 -7.04 15.23 0.27
CA PRO A 61 -7.53 16.59 0.49
C PRO A 61 -8.77 16.87 -0.37
N ALA A 62 -9.71 17.61 0.20
CA ALA A 62 -10.93 17.94 -0.51
C ALA A 62 -10.64 18.96 -1.62
N THR A 63 -11.25 18.77 -2.78
CA THR A 63 -11.18 19.70 -3.90
C THR A 63 -12.51 20.45 -4.04
N GLY A 64 -12.45 21.71 -4.49
CA GLY A 64 -13.62 22.59 -4.60
C GLY A 64 -14.13 23.13 -3.25
N SER A 65 -15.21 23.91 -3.30
CA SER A 65 -15.81 24.58 -2.14
C SER A 65 -17.34 24.44 -2.15
N GLY A 66 -17.95 24.62 -0.97
CA GLY A 66 -19.41 24.62 -0.82
C GLY A 66 -20.08 23.34 -1.36
N PRO A 67 -21.19 23.45 -2.12
CA PRO A 67 -21.92 22.30 -2.67
C PRO A 67 -21.11 21.47 -3.69
N GLY A 68 -20.10 22.07 -4.31
CA GLY A 68 -19.21 21.42 -5.28
C GLY A 68 -18.02 20.70 -4.65
N ARG A 69 -17.86 20.78 -3.32
CA ARG A 69 -16.76 20.13 -2.60
C ARG A 69 -16.79 18.61 -2.81
N ARG A 70 -15.63 18.05 -3.17
CA ARG A 70 -15.40 16.62 -3.37
C ARG A 70 -14.25 16.14 -2.50
N GLN A 71 -14.35 14.92 -1.99
CA GLN A 71 -13.31 14.29 -1.21
C GLN A 71 -13.18 12.83 -1.61
N VAL A 72 -11.96 12.34 -1.76
CA VAL A 72 -11.71 10.96 -2.19
C VAL A 72 -11.19 10.16 -0.99
N GLU A 73 -11.92 9.11 -0.63
CA GLU A 73 -11.45 8.07 0.29
C GLU A 73 -10.88 6.93 -0.53
N ARG A 74 -9.60 6.60 -0.33
CA ARG A 74 -8.96 5.45 -0.96
C ARG A 74 -8.61 4.39 0.05
N THR A 75 -8.71 3.14 -0.37
CA THR A 75 -8.17 1.99 0.35
C THR A 75 -7.26 1.22 -0.58
N PHE A 76 -6.02 1.00 -0.17
CA PHE A 76 -5.07 0.11 -0.82
C PHE A 76 -4.97 -1.16 0.01
N LYS A 77 -4.93 -2.30 -0.67
CA LYS A 77 -4.67 -3.60 -0.06
C LYS A 77 -3.57 -4.31 -0.81
N VAL A 78 -2.71 -5.01 -0.08
CA VAL A 78 -1.78 -5.99 -0.63
C VAL A 78 -2.12 -7.32 0.01
N TRP A 79 -2.70 -8.20 -0.79
CA TRP A 79 -3.03 -9.56 -0.38
C TRP A 79 -1.79 -10.44 -0.58
N MET A 80 -1.41 -11.19 0.44
CA MET A 80 -0.18 -11.97 0.47
C MET A 80 -0.49 -13.43 0.75
N ARG A 81 0.03 -14.32 -0.11
CA ARG A 81 0.00 -15.77 0.07
C ARG A 81 1.43 -16.28 0.26
N LEU A 82 1.66 -17.01 1.34
CA LEU A 82 2.95 -17.59 1.69
C LEU A 82 3.03 -18.98 1.06
N LEU A 83 4.09 -19.24 0.30
CA LEU A 83 4.34 -20.50 -0.40
C LEU A 83 5.65 -21.13 0.12
N PRO A 84 5.56 -22.02 1.15
CA PRO A 84 6.74 -22.53 1.83
C PRO A 84 7.65 -23.41 0.98
N ALA A 85 7.08 -24.18 0.04
CA ALA A 85 7.86 -25.06 -0.82
C ALA A 85 8.75 -24.25 -1.78
N GLU A 86 8.24 -23.13 -2.27
CA GLU A 86 8.92 -22.23 -3.20
C GLU A 86 9.72 -21.13 -2.51
N ARG A 87 9.55 -20.95 -1.19
CA ARG A 87 10.10 -19.83 -0.40
C ARG A 87 9.73 -18.49 -1.04
N GLU A 88 8.48 -18.38 -1.44
CA GLU A 88 7.92 -17.24 -2.16
C GLU A 88 6.69 -16.67 -1.46
N VAL A 89 6.53 -15.35 -1.53
CA VAL A 89 5.30 -14.64 -1.19
C VAL A 89 4.68 -14.13 -2.47
N ARG A 90 3.50 -14.65 -2.81
CA ARG A 90 2.68 -14.09 -3.90
C ARG A 90 1.89 -12.91 -3.38
N ALA A 91 2.00 -11.79 -4.06
CA ALA A 91 1.38 -10.54 -3.67
C ALA A 91 0.48 -9.98 -4.77
N MET A 92 -0.77 -9.72 -4.42
CA MET A 92 -1.76 -9.09 -5.31
C MET A 92 -2.18 -7.75 -4.71
N ASP A 93 -1.97 -6.67 -5.46
CA ASP A 93 -2.48 -5.36 -5.05
C ASP A 93 -3.96 -5.21 -5.45
N GLU A 94 -4.73 -4.55 -4.60
CA GLU A 94 -6.12 -4.19 -4.81
C GLU A 94 -6.36 -2.74 -4.33
N GLN A 95 -7.13 -1.96 -5.08
CA GLN A 95 -7.53 -0.60 -4.69
C GLN A 95 -9.03 -0.39 -4.77
N TRP A 96 -9.52 0.45 -3.88
CA TRP A 96 -10.87 1.00 -3.88
C TRP A 96 -10.78 2.51 -3.70
N ALA A 97 -11.60 3.26 -4.43
CA ALA A 97 -11.77 4.69 -4.20
C ALA A 97 -13.25 5.04 -4.16
N VAL A 98 -13.63 5.87 -3.21
CA VAL A 98 -14.98 6.43 -3.08
C VAL A 98 -14.86 7.94 -3.09
N THR A 99 -15.43 8.57 -4.11
CA THR A 99 -15.55 10.03 -4.14
C THR A 99 -16.86 10.43 -3.48
N ARG A 100 -16.76 11.23 -2.41
CA ARG A 100 -17.89 11.84 -1.72
C ARG A 100 -18.02 13.30 -2.12
N ALA A 101 -19.26 13.78 -2.19
CA ALA A 101 -19.57 15.19 -2.43
C ALA A 101 -20.44 15.77 -1.30
N GLY A 102 -20.38 17.09 -1.16
CA GLY A 102 -21.22 17.87 -0.24
C GLY A 102 -20.46 18.49 0.94
N SER A 103 -21.19 19.29 1.71
CA SER A 103 -20.71 19.92 2.95
C SER A 103 -21.81 19.78 4.03
N PRO A 104 -21.67 18.85 5.00
CA PRO A 104 -20.58 17.89 5.15
C PRO A 104 -20.57 16.80 4.04
N PRO A 105 -19.40 16.20 3.75
CA PRO A 105 -19.28 15.20 2.71
C PRO A 105 -20.00 13.91 3.14
N GLY A 106 -21.01 13.49 2.36
CA GLY A 106 -21.79 12.28 2.69
C GLY A 106 -22.30 11.53 1.46
N ARG A 107 -22.62 12.24 0.37
CA ARG A 107 -23.16 11.63 -0.85
C ARG A 107 -22.04 10.98 -1.67
N THR A 108 -22.11 9.68 -1.88
CA THR A 108 -21.22 8.98 -2.83
C THR A 108 -21.57 9.41 -4.24
N VAL A 109 -20.59 9.91 -5.00
CA VAL A 109 -20.76 10.33 -6.39
C VAL A 109 -19.97 9.47 -7.37
N GLN A 110 -18.95 8.75 -6.89
CA GLN A 110 -18.15 7.85 -7.72
C GLN A 110 -17.57 6.72 -6.87
N ARG A 111 -17.44 5.54 -7.48
CA ARG A 111 -16.70 4.40 -6.93
C ARG A 111 -15.75 3.85 -8.00
N GLU A 112 -14.52 3.60 -7.62
CA GLU A 112 -13.51 2.96 -8.47
C GLU A 112 -12.99 1.71 -7.77
N HIS A 113 -12.79 0.63 -8.53
CA HIS A 113 -12.18 -0.59 -8.07
C HIS A 113 -11.12 -1.04 -9.08
N GLY A 114 -9.97 -1.53 -8.59
CA GLY A 114 -8.90 -2.02 -9.45
C GLY A 114 -8.04 -3.08 -8.77
N ARG A 115 -7.46 -3.97 -9.57
CA ARG A 115 -6.52 -5.02 -9.16
C ARG A 115 -5.29 -5.04 -10.06
N GLY A 116 -4.18 -5.55 -9.53
CA GLY A 116 -2.89 -5.61 -10.23
C GLY A 116 -1.96 -4.45 -9.82
N PRO A 117 -0.79 -4.29 -10.46
CA PRO A 117 0.27 -3.43 -9.94
C PRO A 117 -0.16 -1.98 -9.75
N ILE A 118 -0.28 -1.55 -8.49
CA ILE A 118 -0.70 -0.18 -8.15
C ILE A 118 0.53 0.67 -7.83
N ARG A 119 0.78 1.67 -8.68
CA ARG A 119 1.80 2.70 -8.48
C ARG A 119 1.12 4.07 -8.49
N ARG A 120 0.91 4.64 -7.31
CA ARG A 120 0.31 5.97 -7.16
C ARG A 120 1.21 6.87 -6.33
N ARG A 121 1.38 8.10 -6.80
CA ARG A 121 2.04 9.20 -6.10
C ARG A 121 1.16 10.44 -6.17
N HIS A 122 0.86 11.04 -5.04
CA HIS A 122 0.17 12.32 -4.95
C HIS A 122 0.83 13.12 -3.83
N LYS A 123 1.13 14.40 -4.10
CA LYS A 123 1.71 15.34 -3.14
C LYS A 123 1.03 16.67 -3.29
N GLU A 124 0.63 17.27 -2.18
CA GLU A 124 0.14 18.64 -2.15
C GLU A 124 1.02 19.48 -1.23
N TRP A 125 1.03 20.78 -1.52
CA TRP A 125 1.80 21.76 -0.79
C TRP A 125 0.90 22.94 -0.42
N THR A 126 1.09 23.48 0.77
CA THR A 126 0.48 24.73 1.22
C THR A 126 1.55 25.78 1.50
N PHE A 127 1.15 27.04 1.45
CA PHE A 127 2.01 28.15 1.85
C PHE A 127 1.63 28.56 3.26
N GLU A 128 2.60 28.48 4.17
CA GLU A 128 2.48 28.98 5.55
C GLU A 128 3.39 30.19 5.72
N ARG A 129 3.17 30.99 6.76
CA ARG A 129 4.12 32.03 7.18
C ARG A 129 4.89 31.53 8.39
N ASP A 130 6.21 31.70 8.40
CA ASP A 130 7.03 31.45 9.60
C ASP A 130 6.84 32.55 10.66
N ALA A 131 7.51 32.41 11.80
CA ALA A 131 7.43 33.37 12.91
C ALA A 131 7.91 34.78 12.48
N GLU A 132 8.75 34.85 11.45
CA GLU A 132 9.28 36.07 10.84
C GLU A 132 8.38 36.59 9.69
N GLY A 133 7.22 35.97 9.45
CA GLY A 133 6.24 36.38 8.43
C GLY A 133 6.61 35.99 6.99
N ARG A 134 7.71 35.27 6.78
CA ARG A 134 8.14 34.81 5.45
C ARG A 134 7.32 33.62 5.00
N ARG A 135 6.94 33.60 3.72
CA ARG A 135 6.18 32.48 3.15
C ARG A 135 7.09 31.26 3.00
N ARG A 136 6.74 30.16 3.66
CA ARG A 136 7.34 28.84 3.47
C ARG A 136 6.36 27.92 2.75
N LYS A 137 6.87 27.04 1.90
CA LYS A 137 6.08 25.98 1.26
C LYS A 137 6.19 24.70 2.10
N VAL A 138 5.07 24.18 2.59
CA VAL A 138 5.00 22.99 3.45
C VAL A 138 4.22 21.89 2.75
N GLU A 139 4.72 20.65 2.79
CA GLU A 139 4.00 19.49 2.26
C GLU A 139 2.77 19.25 3.14
N SER A 140 1.57 19.47 2.60
CA SER A 140 0.31 19.32 3.34
C SER A 140 -0.29 17.93 3.20
N PHE A 141 0.11 17.20 2.17
CA PHE A 141 -0.37 15.85 1.92
C PHE A 141 0.63 15.06 1.09
N ARG A 142 0.78 13.77 1.42
CA ARG A 142 1.58 12.82 0.66
C ARG A 142 0.91 11.45 0.65
N LEU A 143 0.81 10.91 -0.55
CA LEU A 143 0.42 9.54 -0.83
C LEU A 143 1.45 8.94 -1.78
N ASP A 144 2.11 7.88 -1.35
CA ASP A 144 3.02 7.11 -2.16
C ASP A 144 2.84 5.63 -1.86
N THR A 145 2.37 4.83 -2.83
CA THR A 145 2.07 3.41 -2.56
C THR A 145 3.31 2.57 -2.24
N ARG A 146 4.51 3.14 -2.41
CA ARG A 146 5.75 2.56 -1.90
C ARG A 146 5.83 2.54 -0.38
N ASP A 147 5.20 3.49 0.31
CA ASP A 147 5.17 3.55 1.78
C ASP A 147 4.38 2.35 2.37
N LEU A 148 3.57 1.67 1.55
CA LEU A 148 2.94 0.39 1.85
C LEU A 148 3.77 -0.81 1.33
N LYS A 149 4.16 -0.78 0.05
CA LYS A 149 4.73 -1.95 -0.62
C LYS A 149 6.18 -2.25 -0.25
N ASP A 150 6.99 -1.22 -0.04
CA ASP A 150 8.43 -1.39 0.19
C ASP A 150 8.69 -2.01 1.58
N PRO A 151 8.05 -1.59 2.69
CA PRO A 151 8.23 -2.27 3.98
C PRO A 151 7.86 -3.76 3.95
N LEU A 152 6.74 -4.11 3.30
CA LEU A 152 6.32 -5.51 3.14
C LEU A 152 7.35 -6.33 2.35
N ARG A 153 7.74 -5.82 1.17
CA ARG A 153 8.73 -6.48 0.32
C ARG A 153 10.07 -6.62 1.02
N ASN A 154 10.55 -5.57 1.68
CA ASN A 154 11.83 -5.57 2.37
C ASN A 154 11.84 -6.59 3.51
N ALA A 155 10.75 -6.71 4.27
CA ALA A 155 10.61 -7.74 5.30
C ALA A 155 10.69 -9.16 4.71
N VAL A 156 10.00 -9.42 3.60
CA VAL A 156 10.05 -10.72 2.89
C VAL A 156 11.46 -11.04 2.40
N LEU A 157 12.13 -10.09 1.75
CA LEU A 157 13.50 -10.28 1.25
C LEU A 157 14.52 -10.43 2.39
N ALA A 158 14.35 -9.68 3.48
CA ALA A 158 15.20 -9.79 4.67
C ALA A 158 15.06 -11.15 5.36
N ALA A 159 13.90 -11.78 5.25
CA ALA A 159 13.62 -13.14 5.72
C ALA A 159 14.17 -14.25 4.79
N GLY A 160 14.77 -13.90 3.64
CA GLY A 160 15.28 -14.85 2.66
C GLY A 160 14.21 -15.42 1.73
N TRP A 161 13.04 -14.78 1.65
CA TRP A 161 11.93 -15.19 0.78
C TRP A 161 11.85 -14.28 -0.45
N SER A 162 11.39 -14.85 -1.57
CA SER A 162 11.16 -14.07 -2.79
C SER A 162 9.79 -13.39 -2.75
N TRP A 163 9.69 -12.19 -3.31
CA TRP A 163 8.44 -11.47 -3.52
C TRP A 163 7.99 -11.63 -4.97
N HIS A 164 6.79 -12.15 -5.22
CA HIS A 164 6.25 -12.35 -6.55
C HIS A 164 4.93 -11.61 -6.75
N GLY A 165 4.92 -10.60 -7.62
CA GLY A 165 3.72 -9.85 -7.92
C GLY A 165 2.80 -10.61 -8.88
N VAL A 166 1.53 -10.78 -8.51
CA VAL A 166 0.54 -11.51 -9.29
C VAL A 166 -0.73 -10.68 -9.51
N ARG A 167 -1.52 -11.05 -10.53
CA ARG A 167 -2.84 -10.45 -10.77
C ARG A 167 -3.97 -11.14 -10.01
N THR A 168 -3.73 -12.38 -9.56
CA THR A 168 -4.65 -13.21 -8.78
C THR A 168 -3.83 -14.11 -7.84
N LEU A 169 -4.40 -14.46 -6.68
CA LEU A 169 -3.81 -15.38 -5.70
C LEU A 169 -4.33 -16.81 -5.84
#